data_AF-A0A7C1M1T5-F1
#
_entry.id   AF-A0A7C1M1T5-F1
#
_cell.length_a   1.000
_cell.length_b   1.000
_cell.length_c   1.000
_cell.angle_alpha   90.00
_cell.angle_beta   90.00
_cell.angle_gamma   90.00
#
_symmetry.space_group_name_H-M   'P 1'
#
loop_
_entity.id
_entity.type
_entity.pdbx_description
1 polymer ?
#
loop_
_entity_poly.entity_id
_entity_poly.type
_entity_poly.pdbx_seq_one_letter_code
_entity_poly.pdbx_strand_id
1 'polypeptide(L)'
;MKKTPHKKTLRKMFLSTFVMVMVIGLISFMYAVVSGAEGTSASLKPVEYNQKQLVIMAVQGFIAPPGFSEPPYDIDPQGKIHVLPGIGSITYNFRTGDSAVHIAGDHIEPAVSLYNPGRNGGGSSYESRGLNGLSCIGNKVLVLTGEAKGAEGRVVGKHGGAEHVMVDFPDDVVFKKLAIEDKMRVYAIGVGMELKNIRGVKAINMSPHLLEALTKAGMGVTGKGKLRISVTHSIPCLLYTS
;
A
#
# COMPACT_ATOMS: atom_id res chain seq x y z
N MET A 1 -45.65 -64.12 -45.97
CA MET A 1 -44.40 -63.32 -45.99
C MET A 1 -44.59 -62.05 -45.18
N LYS A 2 -43.93 -61.92 -44.02
CA LYS A 2 -44.00 -60.74 -43.15
C LYS A 2 -43.10 -59.62 -43.72
N LYS A 3 -43.65 -58.42 -43.95
CA LYS A 3 -42.88 -57.21 -44.28
C LYS A 3 -42.18 -56.71 -43.00
N THR A 4 -40.86 -56.66 -43.01
CA THR A 4 -40.03 -56.18 -41.90
C THR A 4 -40.12 -54.65 -41.74
N PRO A 5 -40.29 -54.11 -40.51
CA PRO A 5 -40.58 -52.69 -40.27
C PRO A 5 -39.34 -51.79 -40.21
N HIS A 6 -38.17 -52.27 -40.66
CA HIS A 6 -36.88 -51.77 -40.17
C HIS A 6 -36.47 -50.36 -40.64
N LYS A 7 -36.95 -49.89 -41.81
CA LYS A 7 -36.53 -48.59 -42.38
C LYS A 7 -37.26 -47.37 -41.80
N LYS A 8 -38.52 -47.50 -41.37
CA LYS A 8 -39.26 -46.38 -40.76
C LYS A 8 -38.78 -46.08 -39.34
N THR A 9 -38.38 -47.10 -38.60
CA THR A 9 -37.89 -46.97 -37.22
C THR A 9 -36.53 -46.29 -37.15
N LEU A 10 -35.59 -46.63 -38.05
CA LEU A 10 -34.29 -45.95 -38.14
C LEU A 10 -34.42 -44.46 -38.46
N ARG A 11 -35.27 -44.09 -39.43
CA ARG A 11 -35.46 -42.68 -39.80
C ARG A 11 -36.07 -41.85 -38.66
N LYS A 12 -37.00 -42.44 -37.89
CA LYS A 12 -37.56 -41.80 -36.68
C LYS A 12 -36.53 -41.68 -35.56
N MET A 13 -35.67 -42.69 -35.36
CA MET A 13 -34.55 -42.63 -34.42
C MET A 13 -33.56 -41.52 -34.79
N PHE A 14 -33.11 -41.47 -36.05
CA PHE A 14 -32.18 -40.43 -36.50
C PHE A 14 -32.77 -39.03 -36.39
N LEU A 15 -34.05 -38.84 -36.73
CA LEU A 15 -34.72 -37.55 -36.60
C LEU A 15 -34.92 -37.17 -35.12
N SER A 16 -35.24 -38.13 -34.25
CA SER A 16 -35.37 -37.94 -32.80
C SER A 16 -34.04 -37.54 -32.16
N THR A 17 -32.94 -38.23 -32.51
CA THR A 17 -31.61 -37.90 -32.00
C THR A 17 -31.14 -36.54 -32.52
N PHE A 18 -31.41 -36.21 -33.78
CA PHE A 18 -31.02 -34.92 -34.38
C PHE A 18 -31.78 -33.74 -33.75
N VAL A 19 -33.08 -33.89 -33.51
CA VAL A 19 -33.89 -32.88 -32.82
C VAL A 19 -33.44 -32.72 -31.36
N MET A 20 -33.14 -33.81 -30.66
CA MET A 20 -32.66 -33.77 -29.28
C MET A 20 -31.30 -33.05 -29.17
N VAL A 21 -30.38 -33.29 -30.11
CA VAL A 21 -29.09 -32.58 -30.16
C VAL A 21 -29.27 -31.08 -30.44
N MET A 22 -30.18 -30.69 -31.33
CA MET A 22 -30.48 -29.27 -31.55
C MET A 22 -31.10 -28.59 -30.33
N VAL A 23 -32.01 -29.27 -29.62
CA VAL A 23 -32.64 -28.72 -28.41
C VAL A 23 -31.62 -28.56 -27.28
N ILE A 24 -30.73 -29.52 -27.06
CA ILE A 24 -29.65 -29.42 -26.07
C ILE A 24 -28.65 -28.32 -26.45
N GLY A 25 -28.35 -28.16 -27.74
CA GLY A 25 -27.52 -27.07 -28.26
C GLY A 25 -28.14 -25.70 -28.03
N LEU A 26 -29.45 -25.55 -28.29
CA LEU A 26 -30.21 -24.33 -28.03
C LEU A 26 -30.30 -24.01 -26.54
N ILE A 27 -30.55 -25.01 -25.68
CA ILE A 27 -30.58 -24.81 -24.23
C ILE A 27 -29.19 -24.41 -23.72
N SER A 28 -28.12 -25.04 -24.19
CA SER A 28 -26.74 -24.67 -23.83
C SER A 28 -26.36 -23.27 -24.33
N PHE A 29 -26.80 -22.89 -25.54
CA PHE A 29 -26.57 -21.57 -26.11
C PHE A 29 -27.36 -20.49 -25.35
N MET A 30 -28.64 -20.75 -25.04
CA MET A 30 -29.44 -19.86 -24.22
C MET A 30 -28.89 -19.79 -22.79
N TYR A 31 -28.40 -20.90 -22.23
CA TYR A 31 -27.72 -20.89 -20.93
C TYR A 31 -26.44 -20.05 -20.99
N ALA A 32 -25.63 -20.11 -22.05
CA ALA A 32 -24.45 -19.27 -22.20
C ALA A 32 -24.78 -17.77 -22.41
N VAL A 33 -25.88 -17.46 -23.10
CA VAL A 33 -26.37 -16.09 -23.31
C VAL A 33 -27.00 -15.52 -22.03
N VAL A 34 -27.73 -16.33 -21.27
CA VAL A 34 -28.37 -15.94 -19.99
C VAL A 34 -27.38 -15.95 -18.84
N SER A 35 -26.43 -16.89 -18.80
CA SER A 35 -25.42 -16.98 -17.76
C SER A 35 -24.41 -15.86 -17.86
N GLY A 36 -24.30 -15.20 -19.03
CA GLY A 36 -23.26 -14.23 -19.29
C GLY A 36 -21.90 -14.89 -19.20
N ALA A 37 -21.11 -14.81 -20.25
CA ALA A 37 -19.68 -14.86 -20.06
C ALA A 37 -19.27 -13.60 -19.25
N GLU A 38 -19.48 -13.61 -17.93
CA GLU A 38 -18.73 -12.78 -16.98
C GLU A 38 -17.30 -13.32 -16.94
N GLY A 39 -16.60 -13.11 -18.04
CA GLY A 39 -15.27 -13.64 -18.29
C GLY A 39 -14.50 -12.79 -19.28
N THR A 40 -14.86 -11.51 -19.41
CA THR A 40 -13.90 -10.50 -19.83
C THR A 40 -13.46 -9.81 -18.55
N SER A 41 -12.17 -9.89 -18.20
CA SER A 41 -11.62 -9.04 -17.14
C SER A 41 -11.81 -7.61 -17.61
N ALA A 42 -12.91 -6.96 -17.22
CA ALA A 42 -13.11 -5.55 -17.51
C ALA A 42 -11.87 -4.83 -16.99
N SER A 43 -11.10 -4.25 -17.90
CA SER A 43 -9.87 -3.55 -17.54
C SER A 43 -10.25 -2.46 -16.54
N LEU A 44 -9.59 -2.50 -15.38
CA LEU A 44 -9.85 -1.50 -14.35
C LEU A 44 -9.44 -0.13 -14.90
N LYS A 45 -10.30 0.86 -14.73
CA LYS A 45 -9.94 2.23 -15.07
C LYS A 45 -8.93 2.76 -14.04
N PRO A 46 -7.90 3.51 -14.45
CA PRO A 46 -7.00 4.17 -13.50
C PRO A 46 -7.78 5.08 -12.55
N VAL A 47 -7.27 5.26 -11.34
CA VAL A 47 -7.85 6.20 -10.38
C VAL A 47 -7.52 7.62 -10.81
N GLU A 48 -8.54 8.45 -10.98
CA GLU A 48 -8.39 9.88 -11.31
C GLU A 48 -8.41 10.71 -10.02
N TYR A 49 -7.59 11.75 -9.97
CA TYR A 49 -7.50 12.64 -8.82
C TYR A 49 -7.20 14.08 -9.25
N ASN A 50 -7.34 15.02 -8.33
CA ASN A 50 -7.05 16.46 -8.53
C ASN A 50 -5.55 16.80 -8.67
N GLN A 51 -4.81 16.08 -9.51
CA GLN A 51 -3.35 16.20 -9.63
C GLN A 51 -2.85 17.64 -9.78
N LYS A 52 -3.49 18.45 -10.65
CA LYS A 52 -3.09 19.84 -10.93
C LYS A 52 -3.32 20.79 -9.75
N GLN A 53 -4.11 20.39 -8.76
CA GLN A 53 -4.45 21.21 -7.58
C GLN A 53 -3.59 20.85 -6.36
N LEU A 54 -2.84 19.74 -6.42
CA LEU A 54 -2.00 19.33 -5.31
C LEU A 54 -0.80 20.27 -5.16
N VAL A 55 -0.57 20.70 -3.94
CA VAL A 55 0.57 21.54 -3.57
C VAL A 55 1.77 20.65 -3.25
N ILE A 56 2.94 21.05 -3.75
CA ILE A 56 4.22 20.47 -3.36
C ILE A 56 4.88 21.43 -2.36
N MET A 57 5.20 20.94 -1.16
CA MET A 57 5.91 21.71 -0.14
C MET A 57 7.29 21.10 0.12
N ALA A 58 8.29 21.96 0.30
CA ALA A 58 9.56 21.53 0.87
C ALA A 58 9.40 21.41 2.38
N VAL A 59 9.51 20.18 2.89
CA VAL A 59 9.40 19.90 4.33
C VAL A 59 10.70 19.29 4.79
N GLN A 60 11.33 19.91 5.78
CA GLN A 60 12.65 19.49 6.25
C GLN A 60 12.53 18.57 7.45
N GLY A 61 13.34 17.51 7.45
CA GLY A 61 13.60 16.65 8.59
C GLY A 61 15.10 16.50 8.82
N PHE A 62 15.43 15.99 9.99
CA PHE A 62 16.77 15.63 10.44
C PHE A 62 16.72 14.17 10.88
N ILE A 63 17.80 13.42 10.69
CA ILE A 63 17.85 12.05 11.22
C ILE A 63 17.68 12.12 12.74
N ALA A 64 16.63 11.46 13.24
CA ALA A 64 16.32 11.39 14.66
C ALA A 64 17.40 10.59 15.38
N PRO A 65 17.90 11.04 16.54
CA PRO A 65 18.71 10.17 17.39
C PRO A 65 17.86 8.99 17.90
N PRO A 66 18.48 7.87 18.31
CA PRO A 66 17.76 6.81 19.01
C PRO A 66 17.22 7.33 20.35
N GLY A 67 16.05 6.84 20.74
CA GLY A 67 15.44 7.13 22.04
C GLY A 67 15.42 5.91 22.96
N PHE A 68 15.46 6.16 24.27
CA PHE A 68 15.07 5.21 25.31
C PHE A 68 14.09 5.89 26.26
N SER A 69 13.16 5.12 26.81
CA SER A 69 12.34 5.56 27.95
C SER A 69 13.21 5.77 29.19
N GLU A 70 12.75 6.61 30.12
CA GLU A 70 13.34 6.73 31.45
C GLU A 70 12.28 6.37 32.50
N PRO A 71 12.38 5.22 33.18
CA PRO A 71 13.43 4.18 33.07
C PRO A 71 13.35 3.38 31.74
N PRO A 72 14.44 2.69 31.31
CA PRO A 72 14.59 2.11 29.96
C PRO A 72 13.89 0.75 29.79
N TYR A 73 12.75 0.59 30.46
CA TYR A 73 12.05 -0.70 30.56
C TYR A 73 10.79 -0.72 29.71
N ASP A 74 10.68 -1.77 28.90
CA ASP A 74 9.46 -2.14 28.20
C ASP A 74 8.76 -3.26 28.97
N ILE A 75 7.44 -3.20 29.06
CA ILE A 75 6.63 -4.20 29.77
C ILE A 75 5.79 -4.96 28.74
N ASP A 76 6.00 -6.27 28.65
CA ASP A 76 5.24 -7.11 27.73
C ASP A 76 3.81 -7.42 28.24
N PRO A 77 2.92 -8.00 27.41
CA PRO A 77 1.56 -8.33 27.83
C PRO A 77 1.46 -9.36 28.97
N GLN A 78 2.55 -10.05 29.31
CA GLN A 78 2.64 -10.97 30.45
C GLN A 78 3.18 -10.28 31.72
N GLY A 79 3.49 -8.98 31.64
CA GLY A 79 4.02 -8.19 32.75
C GLY A 79 5.53 -8.37 32.97
N LYS A 80 6.26 -8.96 32.02
CA LYS A 80 7.71 -9.11 32.10
C LYS A 80 8.41 -7.87 31.55
N ILE A 81 9.48 -7.48 32.24
CA ILE A 81 10.33 -6.34 31.88
C ILE A 81 11.39 -6.76 30.86
N HIS A 82 11.58 -5.92 29.85
CA HIS A 82 12.62 -6.03 28.84
C HIS A 82 13.38 -4.70 28.69
N VAL A 83 14.56 -4.77 28.07
CA VAL A 83 15.30 -3.60 27.60
C VAL A 83 15.56 -3.85 26.12
N LEU A 84 14.82 -3.17 25.25
CA LEU A 84 14.82 -3.41 23.82
C LEU A 84 15.21 -2.14 23.05
N PRO A 85 15.86 -2.26 21.88
CA PRO A 85 15.95 -1.15 20.94
C PRO A 85 14.55 -0.77 20.45
N GLY A 86 14.36 0.52 20.12
CA GLY A 86 13.09 1.00 19.58
C GLY A 86 13.21 2.10 18.53
N ILE A 87 12.44 3.17 18.70
CA ILE A 87 12.25 4.22 17.69
C ILE A 87 13.50 5.09 17.43
N GLY A 88 13.52 5.75 16.27
CA GLY A 88 14.55 6.70 15.86
C GLY A 88 15.76 6.06 15.18
N SER A 89 16.76 6.89 14.88
CA SER A 89 18.05 6.47 14.32
C SER A 89 18.03 5.98 12.86
N ILE A 90 19.15 5.36 12.48
CA ILE A 90 19.36 4.61 11.24
C ILE A 90 19.34 3.12 11.61
N THR A 91 18.29 2.43 11.20
CA THR A 91 18.13 0.98 11.34
C THR A 91 18.75 0.29 10.13
N TYR A 92 19.90 -0.35 10.33
CA TYR A 92 20.71 -0.92 9.25
C TYR A 92 20.21 -2.27 8.71
N ASN A 93 19.51 -3.06 9.52
CA ASN A 93 19.20 -4.47 9.25
C ASN A 93 17.71 -4.81 9.22
N PHE A 94 16.84 -3.80 9.33
CA PHE A 94 15.39 -3.93 9.12
C PHE A 94 14.89 -2.78 8.27
N ARG A 95 14.30 -3.11 7.12
CA ARG A 95 13.92 -2.17 6.07
C ARG A 95 12.56 -2.50 5.48
N THR A 96 12.12 -1.67 4.54
CA THR A 96 10.83 -1.88 3.87
C THR A 96 10.84 -3.21 3.13
N GLY A 97 9.91 -4.10 3.49
CA GLY A 97 9.78 -5.43 2.91
C GLY A 97 10.25 -6.56 3.83
N ASP A 98 11.01 -6.25 4.88
CA ASP A 98 11.36 -7.22 5.91
C ASP A 98 10.14 -7.56 6.79
N SER A 99 10.25 -8.65 7.55
CA SER A 99 9.22 -9.06 8.50
C SER A 99 9.03 -8.01 9.59
N ALA A 100 7.78 -7.58 9.82
CA ALA A 100 7.42 -6.71 10.94
C ALA A 100 7.33 -7.46 12.30
N VAL A 101 7.50 -8.78 12.28
CA VAL A 101 7.49 -9.66 13.47
C VAL A 101 8.81 -10.41 13.58
N HIS A 102 9.04 -11.05 14.73
CA HIS A 102 10.28 -11.77 15.04
C HIS A 102 11.52 -10.87 15.13
N ILE A 103 11.33 -9.66 15.66
CA ILE A 103 12.37 -8.69 15.93
C ILE A 103 12.58 -8.62 17.45
N ALA A 104 13.83 -8.66 17.90
CA ALA A 104 14.19 -8.40 19.30
C ALA A 104 14.25 -6.89 19.55
N GLY A 105 13.10 -6.22 19.41
CA GLY A 105 12.94 -4.77 19.48
C GLY A 105 11.47 -4.41 19.69
N ASP A 106 11.20 -3.21 20.20
CA ASP A 106 9.86 -2.66 20.35
C ASP A 106 9.70 -1.39 19.52
N HIS A 107 8.62 -1.27 18.74
CA HIS A 107 8.41 -0.12 17.85
C HIS A 107 9.59 0.20 16.90
N ILE A 108 10.32 -0.81 16.44
CA ILE A 108 11.43 -0.61 15.49
C ILE A 108 10.93 0.09 14.22
N GLU A 109 11.58 1.21 13.90
CA GLU A 109 11.31 1.97 12.68
C GLU A 109 12.28 1.53 11.58
N PRO A 110 11.80 1.19 10.36
CA PRO A 110 12.66 0.71 9.29
C PRO A 110 13.49 1.83 8.68
N ALA A 111 14.71 1.47 8.23
CA ALA A 111 15.62 2.35 7.50
C ALA A 111 16.01 3.63 8.29
N VAL A 112 15.53 4.82 7.90
CA VAL A 112 15.95 6.09 8.50
C VAL A 112 14.76 6.82 9.08
N SER A 113 14.80 7.14 10.36
CA SER A 113 13.77 7.95 11.02
C SER A 113 14.14 9.42 11.00
N LEU A 114 13.21 10.25 10.54
CA LEU A 114 13.34 11.70 10.52
C LEU A 114 12.42 12.35 11.54
N TYR A 115 12.90 13.40 12.19
CA TYR A 115 12.09 14.31 13.01
C TYR A 115 12.40 15.76 12.67
N ASN A 116 11.63 16.71 13.20
CA ASN A 116 12.00 18.11 13.16
C ASN A 116 11.92 18.73 14.56
N PRO A 117 13.05 19.06 15.19
CA PRO A 117 13.06 19.62 16.55
C PRO A 117 12.39 21.01 16.65
N GLY A 118 12.16 21.67 15.51
CA GLY A 118 11.72 23.06 15.47
C GLY A 118 12.73 23.99 16.14
N ARG A 119 12.28 25.20 16.48
CA ARG A 119 13.16 26.18 17.17
C ARG A 119 13.43 25.85 18.63
N ASN A 120 12.54 25.10 19.26
CA ASN A 120 12.57 24.84 20.71
C ASN A 120 13.14 23.46 21.08
N GLY A 121 13.62 22.68 20.11
CA GLY A 121 14.32 21.41 20.37
C GLY A 121 13.43 20.22 20.75
N GLY A 122 12.11 20.32 20.60
CA GLY A 122 11.17 19.28 21.07
C GLY A 122 10.86 18.22 20.01
N GLY A 123 10.82 16.94 20.41
CA GLY A 123 10.50 15.81 19.52
C GLY A 123 9.14 15.92 18.82
N SER A 124 8.11 16.42 19.52
CA SER A 124 6.76 16.66 18.98
C SER A 124 6.47 18.15 18.76
N SER A 125 7.45 18.90 18.24
CA SER A 125 7.30 20.31 17.90
C SER A 125 6.20 20.55 16.85
N TYR A 126 5.81 21.82 16.67
CA TYR A 126 4.90 22.20 15.57
C TYR A 126 5.48 21.79 14.21
N GLU A 127 6.78 21.94 14.04
CA GLU A 127 7.51 21.56 12.84
C GLU A 127 7.59 20.04 12.65
N SER A 128 7.73 19.27 13.73
CA SER A 128 7.71 17.80 13.68
C SER A 128 6.33 17.28 13.26
N ARG A 129 5.26 17.87 13.80
CA ARG A 129 3.88 17.59 13.34
C ARG A 129 3.67 18.02 11.88
N GLY A 130 4.31 19.10 11.44
CA GLY A 130 4.33 19.50 10.04
C GLY A 130 5.03 18.47 9.15
N LEU A 131 6.19 17.96 9.58
CA LEU A 131 6.92 16.88 8.92
C LEU A 131 6.06 15.62 8.81
N ASN A 132 5.50 15.13 9.92
CA ASN A 132 4.67 13.94 9.97
C ASN A 132 3.35 14.09 9.18
N GLY A 133 2.67 15.22 9.37
CA GLY A 133 1.35 15.49 8.79
C GLY A 133 1.37 15.69 7.28
N LEU A 134 2.39 16.40 6.76
CA LEU A 134 2.49 16.72 5.33
C LEU A 134 3.16 15.61 4.51
N SER A 135 4.02 14.80 5.13
CA SER A 135 4.68 13.69 4.45
C SER A 135 3.69 12.56 4.13
N CYS A 136 3.66 12.19 2.86
CA CYS A 136 2.87 11.09 2.34
C CYS A 136 3.78 9.95 1.86
N ILE A 137 3.32 8.70 2.04
CA ILE A 137 4.08 7.52 1.60
C ILE A 137 4.33 7.62 0.08
N GLY A 138 5.57 7.38 -0.32
CA GLY A 138 6.07 7.53 -1.69
C GLY A 138 6.59 8.92 -2.05
N ASN A 139 6.49 9.93 -1.17
CA ASN A 139 7.13 11.23 -1.41
C ASN A 139 8.63 11.07 -1.58
N LYS A 140 9.20 11.84 -2.52
CA LYS A 140 10.64 11.90 -2.76
C LYS A 140 11.33 12.59 -1.60
N VAL A 141 12.48 12.06 -1.21
CA VAL A 141 13.35 12.63 -0.18
C VAL A 141 14.74 12.84 -0.76
N LEU A 142 15.37 13.96 -0.45
CA LEU A 142 16.73 14.29 -0.85
C LEU A 142 17.59 14.58 0.38
N VAL A 143 18.75 13.93 0.47
CA VAL A 143 19.75 14.22 1.49
C VAL A 143 20.47 15.53 1.15
N LEU A 144 20.49 16.48 2.09
CA LEU A 144 21.01 17.84 1.88
C LEU A 144 22.43 18.06 2.41
N THR A 145 22.86 17.26 3.38
CA THR A 145 24.14 17.38 4.10
C THR A 145 24.85 16.02 4.21
N GLY A 146 26.05 16.02 4.79
CA GLY A 146 26.80 14.79 5.05
C GLY A 146 27.42 14.17 3.80
N GLU A 147 28.04 13.00 3.97
CA GLU A 147 28.69 12.25 2.89
C GLU A 147 27.67 11.65 1.90
N ALA A 148 26.43 11.47 2.35
CA ALA A 148 25.31 11.01 1.54
C ALA A 148 24.59 12.13 0.76
N LYS A 149 25.07 13.38 0.81
CA LYS A 149 24.43 14.51 0.13
C LYS A 149 24.14 14.20 -1.34
N GLY A 150 22.91 14.46 -1.76
CA GLY A 150 22.44 14.18 -3.11
C GLY A 150 21.79 12.80 -3.29
N ALA A 151 21.90 11.91 -2.30
CA ALA A 151 21.16 10.65 -2.32
C ALA A 151 19.65 10.90 -2.29
N GLU A 152 18.91 10.10 -3.05
CA GLU A 152 17.47 10.18 -3.15
C GLU A 152 16.81 8.93 -2.55
N GLY A 153 15.84 9.16 -1.67
CA GLY A 153 15.04 8.12 -1.03
C GLY A 153 13.56 8.41 -1.16
N ARG A 154 12.75 7.61 -0.46
CA ARG A 154 11.30 7.80 -0.39
C ARG A 154 10.77 7.63 1.03
N VAL A 155 9.73 8.40 1.35
CA VAL A 155 8.95 8.17 2.57
C VAL A 155 8.26 6.80 2.47
N VAL A 156 8.46 5.95 3.47
CA VAL A 156 7.88 4.60 3.54
C VAL A 156 6.84 4.45 4.64
N GLY A 157 6.87 5.34 5.63
CA GLY A 157 5.91 5.35 6.72
C GLY A 157 6.04 6.58 7.61
N LYS A 158 5.21 6.64 8.63
CA LYS A 158 5.25 7.68 9.66
C LYS A 158 4.72 7.15 10.98
N HIS A 159 5.24 7.67 12.08
CA HIS A 159 4.93 7.23 13.43
C HIS A 159 4.48 8.43 14.27
N GLY A 160 3.21 8.44 14.69
CA GLY A 160 2.65 9.47 15.58
C GLY A 160 3.15 9.30 17.02
N GLY A 161 3.09 10.37 17.82
CA GLY A 161 3.67 10.38 19.17
C GLY A 161 5.11 10.88 19.13
N ALA A 162 6.01 10.11 18.54
CA ALA A 162 7.37 10.56 18.22
C ALA A 162 7.40 11.59 17.08
N GLU A 163 6.33 11.64 16.29
CA GLU A 163 6.20 12.48 15.08
C GLU A 163 7.28 12.18 14.02
N HIS A 164 7.75 10.94 13.97
CA HIS A 164 8.79 10.52 13.03
C HIS A 164 8.23 10.23 11.63
N VAL A 165 9.07 10.42 10.61
CA VAL A 165 8.84 10.02 9.22
C VAL A 165 9.96 9.09 8.78
N MET A 166 9.62 7.88 8.34
CA MET A 166 10.60 6.88 7.93
C MET A 166 10.90 6.99 6.44
N VAL A 167 12.18 6.97 6.10
CA VAL A 167 12.71 7.12 4.74
C VAL A 167 13.59 5.94 4.40
N ASP A 168 13.38 5.38 3.21
CA ASP A 168 14.17 4.27 2.70
C ASP A 168 14.87 4.65 1.39
N PHE A 169 16.07 4.10 1.18
CA PHE A 169 16.96 4.40 0.06
C PHE A 169 17.23 3.14 -0.76
N PRO A 170 17.02 3.14 -2.08
CA PRO A 170 17.21 1.94 -2.88
C PRO A 170 18.65 1.40 -2.90
N ASP A 171 19.65 2.27 -2.65
CA ASP A 171 21.06 1.90 -2.58
C ASP A 171 21.53 1.79 -1.12
N ASP A 172 21.88 0.57 -0.72
CA ASP A 172 22.36 0.21 0.63
C ASP A 172 23.64 0.96 1.02
N VAL A 173 24.44 1.40 0.04
CA VAL A 173 25.68 2.16 0.31
C VAL A 173 25.37 3.51 0.93
N VAL A 174 24.17 4.08 0.71
CA VAL A 174 23.75 5.36 1.29
C VAL A 174 23.77 5.28 2.82
N PHE A 175 23.31 4.18 3.41
CA PHE A 175 23.21 4.03 4.87
C PHE A 175 24.57 4.15 5.57
N LYS A 176 25.66 3.71 4.93
CA LYS A 176 27.02 3.81 5.46
C LYS A 176 27.57 5.23 5.47
N LYS A 177 26.93 6.15 4.72
CA LYS A 177 27.34 7.55 4.55
C LYS A 177 26.44 8.53 5.29
N LEU A 178 25.35 8.03 5.89
CA LEU A 178 24.43 8.83 6.69
C LEU A 178 24.97 8.96 8.11
N ALA A 179 24.86 10.16 8.66
CA ALA A 179 25.13 10.44 10.06
C ALA A 179 23.86 10.98 10.75
N ILE A 180 23.73 10.72 12.05
CA ILE A 180 22.73 11.41 12.87
C ILE A 180 22.90 12.93 12.66
N GLU A 181 21.78 13.66 12.65
CA GLU A 181 21.69 15.10 12.29
C GLU A 181 21.73 15.44 10.80
N ASP A 182 21.97 14.47 9.90
CA ASP A 182 21.87 14.76 8.47
C ASP A 182 20.49 15.30 8.10
N LYS A 183 20.50 16.38 7.31
CA LYS A 183 19.29 17.10 6.90
C LYS A 183 18.73 16.46 5.65
N MET A 184 17.43 16.25 5.64
CA MET A 184 16.72 15.73 4.48
C MET A 184 15.54 16.64 4.12
N ARG A 185 15.31 16.82 2.83
CA ARG A 185 14.11 17.49 2.30
C ARG A 185 13.15 16.48 1.74
N VAL A 186 11.96 16.43 2.30
CA VAL A 186 10.80 15.78 1.73
C VAL A 186 10.14 16.74 0.74
N TYR A 187 9.90 16.28 -0.48
CA TYR A 187 9.03 16.95 -1.45
C TYR A 187 7.61 16.50 -1.16
N ALA A 188 7.00 17.10 -0.13
CA ALA A 188 5.71 16.70 0.41
C ALA A 188 4.59 17.03 -0.59
N ILE A 189 3.85 16.00 -0.99
CA ILE A 189 2.70 16.11 -1.91
C ILE A 189 1.73 14.94 -1.66
N GLY A 190 0.43 15.24 -1.59
CA GLY A 190 -0.62 14.22 -1.44
C GLY A 190 -1.70 14.63 -0.44
N VAL A 191 -1.38 15.48 0.53
CA VAL A 191 -2.40 16.11 1.38
C VAL A 191 -3.32 16.97 0.52
N GLY A 192 -4.64 16.79 0.68
CA GLY A 192 -5.66 17.42 -0.17
C GLY A 192 -6.02 16.63 -1.44
N MET A 193 -5.53 15.38 -1.58
CA MET A 193 -5.91 14.51 -2.69
C MET A 193 -7.40 14.13 -2.62
N GLU A 194 -8.10 14.39 -3.72
CA GLU A 194 -9.48 14.00 -3.93
C GLU A 194 -9.58 13.08 -5.14
N LEU A 195 -10.15 11.88 -4.92
CA LEU A 195 -10.42 10.93 -6.00
C LEU A 195 -11.68 11.38 -6.76
N LYS A 196 -11.56 11.52 -8.09
CA LYS A 196 -12.60 12.14 -8.92
C LYS A 196 -13.56 11.15 -9.56
N ASN A 197 -13.10 9.93 -9.83
CA ASN A 197 -13.90 8.90 -10.50
C ASN A 197 -14.40 7.78 -9.55
N ILE A 198 -14.37 8.02 -8.23
CA ILE A 198 -14.87 7.10 -7.21
C ILE A 198 -15.56 7.88 -6.08
N ARG A 199 -16.83 7.57 -5.81
CA ARG A 199 -17.60 8.26 -4.76
C ARG A 199 -17.40 7.60 -3.39
N GLY A 200 -17.26 8.42 -2.34
CA GLY A 200 -17.24 7.95 -0.95
C GLY A 200 -15.91 7.32 -0.51
N VAL A 201 -14.87 7.38 -1.34
CA VAL A 201 -13.52 6.93 -1.01
C VAL A 201 -12.61 8.14 -0.83
N LYS A 202 -11.89 8.17 0.30
CA LYS A 202 -10.89 9.20 0.59
C LYS A 202 -9.50 8.59 0.50
N ALA A 203 -8.57 9.28 -0.14
CA ALA A 203 -7.15 8.97 -0.10
C ALA A 203 -6.48 9.93 0.91
N ILE A 204 -5.82 9.37 1.91
CA ILE A 204 -5.04 10.12 2.91
C ILE A 204 -3.64 9.53 2.99
N ASN A 205 -2.65 10.35 3.34
CA ASN A 205 -1.24 9.94 3.49
C ASN A 205 -0.62 9.27 2.24
N MET A 206 -1.20 9.50 1.06
CA MET A 206 -0.83 8.86 -0.19
C MET A 206 -0.26 9.89 -1.16
N SER A 207 0.97 9.68 -1.61
CA SER A 207 1.54 10.49 -2.69
C SER A 207 1.03 10.03 -4.06
N PRO A 208 1.07 10.90 -5.08
CA PRO A 208 0.87 10.49 -6.48
C PRO A 208 1.73 9.30 -6.91
N HIS A 209 2.96 9.21 -6.40
CA HIS A 209 3.86 8.09 -6.69
C HIS A 209 3.35 6.76 -6.13
N LEU A 210 2.84 6.76 -4.89
CA LEU A 210 2.24 5.56 -4.31
C LEU A 210 0.97 5.16 -5.07
N LEU A 211 0.13 6.13 -5.44
CA LEU A 211 -1.07 5.88 -6.25
C LEU A 211 -0.70 5.21 -7.59
N GLU A 212 0.34 5.70 -8.26
CA GLU A 212 0.86 5.12 -9.50
C GLU A 212 1.39 3.70 -9.28
N ALA A 213 2.18 3.47 -8.22
CA ALA A 213 2.71 2.15 -7.88
C ALA A 213 1.59 1.13 -7.61
N LEU A 214 0.57 1.51 -6.85
CA LEU A 214 -0.60 0.66 -6.59
C LEU A 214 -1.40 0.39 -7.87
N THR A 215 -1.53 1.40 -8.74
CA THR A 215 -2.18 1.24 -10.05
C THR A 215 -1.44 0.21 -10.90
N LYS A 216 -0.10 0.29 -10.96
CA LYS A 216 0.75 -0.73 -11.63
C LYS A 216 0.60 -2.12 -11.00
N ALA A 217 0.35 -2.19 -9.69
CA ALA A 217 0.08 -3.43 -8.96
C ALA A 217 -1.38 -3.94 -9.11
N GLY A 218 -2.19 -3.35 -10.01
CA GLY A 218 -3.53 -3.81 -10.32
C GLY A 218 -4.65 -3.12 -9.54
N MET A 219 -4.38 -2.01 -8.86
CA MET A 219 -5.42 -1.15 -8.30
C MET A 219 -6.16 -0.39 -9.41
N GLY A 220 -7.48 -0.25 -9.29
CA GLY A 220 -8.24 0.61 -10.17
C GLY A 220 -9.75 0.54 -9.94
N VAL A 221 -10.51 1.21 -10.81
CA VAL A 221 -11.96 1.37 -10.70
C VAL A 221 -12.67 0.39 -11.62
N THR A 222 -13.57 -0.39 -11.05
CA THR A 222 -14.44 -1.31 -11.80
C THR A 222 -15.47 -0.54 -12.63
N GLY A 223 -16.06 -1.19 -13.65
CA GLY A 223 -17.16 -0.60 -14.44
C GLY A 223 -18.39 -0.18 -13.62
N LYS A 224 -18.53 -0.71 -12.39
CA LYS A 224 -19.60 -0.37 -11.42
C LYS A 224 -19.20 0.77 -10.46
N GLY A 225 -18.07 1.45 -10.68
CA GLY A 225 -17.62 2.57 -9.85
C GLY A 225 -17.06 2.19 -8.46
N LYS A 226 -16.67 0.93 -8.26
CA LYS A 226 -16.01 0.46 -7.03
C LYS A 226 -14.49 0.42 -7.20
N LEU A 227 -13.76 0.79 -6.16
CA LEU A 227 -12.31 0.60 -6.07
C LEU A 227 -11.99 -0.89 -5.87
N ARG A 228 -11.09 -1.41 -6.68
CA ARG A 228 -10.41 -2.70 -6.47
C ARG A 228 -8.95 -2.40 -6.13
N ILE A 229 -8.48 -2.98 -5.03
CA ILE A 229 -7.11 -2.84 -4.54
C ILE A 229 -6.65 -4.20 -3.99
N SER A 230 -5.40 -4.55 -4.24
CA SER A 230 -4.78 -5.77 -3.73
C SER A 230 -4.29 -5.54 -2.31
N VAL A 231 -4.62 -6.45 -1.41
CA VAL A 231 -4.12 -6.48 -0.03
C VAL A 231 -3.59 -7.88 0.27
N THR A 232 -2.58 -7.98 1.12
CA THR A 232 -2.05 -9.28 1.57
C THR A 232 -2.98 -9.91 2.62
N HIS A 233 -3.57 -9.07 3.48
CA HIS A 233 -4.41 -9.51 4.60
C HIS A 233 -5.61 -8.57 4.76
N SER A 234 -6.69 -9.10 5.34
CA SER A 234 -7.83 -8.32 5.84
C SER A 234 -7.87 -8.43 7.35
N ILE A 235 -7.72 -7.30 8.05
CA ILE A 235 -7.57 -7.26 9.51
C ILE A 235 -8.93 -6.91 10.14
N PRO A 236 -9.49 -7.75 11.04
CA PRO A 236 -10.70 -7.43 11.79
C PRO A 236 -10.53 -6.19 12.67
N CYS A 237 -11.58 -5.38 12.79
CA CYS A 237 -11.58 -4.14 13.58
C CYS A 237 -11.14 -4.37 15.04
N LEU A 238 -11.47 -5.51 15.64
CA LEU A 238 -11.11 -5.82 17.03
C LEU A 238 -9.59 -5.91 17.28
N LEU A 239 -8.78 -6.10 16.23
CA LEU A 239 -7.32 -6.12 16.32
C LEU A 239 -6.69 -4.72 16.14
N TYR A 240 -7.50 -3.68 15.93
CA TYR A 240 -7.01 -2.33 15.71
C TYR A 240 -6.86 -1.59 17.04
N THR A 241 -5.65 -1.62 17.61
CA THR A 241 -5.27 -0.92 18.85
C THR A 241 -3.90 -0.25 18.68
N SER A 242 -3.54 0.65 19.61
CA SER A 242 -2.13 0.94 19.90
C SER A 242 -1.49 -0.23 20.63
#